data_AF-A0A0D6B171-F1
#
_entry.id   AF-A0A0D6B171-F1
#
_cell.length_a   1.000
_cell.length_b   1.000
_cell.length_c   1.000
_cell.angle_alpha   90.00
_cell.angle_beta   90.00
_cell.angle_gamma   90.00
#
_symmetry.space_group_name_H-M   'P 1'
#
loop_
_entity.id
_entity.type
_entity.pdbx_description
1 polymer ?
#
loop_
_entity_poly.entity_id
_entity_poly.type
_entity_poly.pdbx_seq_one_letter_code
_entity_poly.pdbx_strand_id
1 'polypeptide(L)'
;MKARGFLIAATAVALTMPGPVRADTGDVVKLGIAAGAFFCMANPGRCGLGGNRNAQPSAAPQRTASPPPRQQPRAADPAIRTDQQALNYFGYEAGSADGIMGRRTRDAISRYQGYMGYPSTGRLDAYQRQTLVGAYNWAQSGGGSAYPGIYGEELLRAYASQMRGGNYCQETGRCPVRNSDTGQTPIPDLPQANASMANACTSSQMVTNANGPVLSPADITDPDRARQALNEQFCSASSYASSRSENLLAGSGTTDATLARNCRWVVERMEDQIVRLDSQSAVEVAAAADRRVREIGGDPRQISDAATICLGYGYRTDDPQMALASALMLVGSGARPYAELIGHHLRSGFGTQRDPARAQGWYDIAFDALDRGSEPAVRPSQSGERVAIMRTALGGQGPAGSGPETSSSGSGVPSFNLQ
;
A
#
# COMPACT_ATOMS: atom_id res chain seq x y z
N MET A 1 -7.65 -70.71 -49.47
CA MET A 1 -6.46 -69.93 -49.92
C MET A 1 -5.92 -69.13 -48.73
N LYS A 2 -4.64 -68.78 -48.82
CA LYS A 2 -3.71 -68.34 -47.76
C LYS A 2 -4.16 -67.15 -46.90
N ALA A 3 -3.74 -67.25 -45.63
CA ALA A 3 -3.42 -66.26 -44.59
C ALA A 3 -3.62 -64.75 -44.87
N ARG A 4 -4.01 -64.04 -43.81
CA ARG A 4 -3.34 -62.82 -43.34
C ARG A 4 -3.62 -62.61 -41.85
N GLY A 5 -2.61 -62.90 -41.03
CA GLY A 5 -2.59 -62.52 -39.62
C GLY A 5 -2.29 -61.02 -39.48
N PHE A 6 -2.98 -60.37 -38.55
CA PHE A 6 -2.59 -59.07 -38.02
C PHE A 6 -2.22 -59.25 -36.55
N LEU A 7 -0.94 -59.06 -36.26
CA LEU A 7 -0.39 -58.91 -34.91
C LEU A 7 -0.89 -57.58 -34.34
N ILE A 8 -1.67 -57.64 -33.26
CA ILE A 8 -1.95 -56.47 -32.42
C ILE A 8 -0.84 -56.45 -31.36
N ALA A 9 0.12 -55.54 -31.54
CA ALA A 9 1.11 -55.24 -30.51
C ALA A 9 0.45 -54.42 -29.40
N ALA A 10 0.17 -55.07 -28.27
CA ALA A 10 -0.25 -54.38 -27.05
C ALA A 10 0.99 -53.78 -26.36
N THR A 11 1.30 -52.51 -26.63
CA THR A 11 2.25 -51.73 -25.83
C THR A 11 1.63 -51.45 -24.46
N ALA A 12 2.06 -52.20 -23.45
CA ALA A 12 1.81 -51.87 -22.06
C ALA A 12 2.64 -50.63 -21.68
N VAL A 13 1.98 -49.46 -21.59
CA VAL A 13 2.57 -48.28 -20.97
C VAL A 13 2.55 -48.52 -19.45
N ALA A 14 3.73 -48.77 -18.88
CA ALA A 14 3.90 -48.79 -17.43
C ALA A 14 3.70 -47.36 -16.90
N LEU A 15 2.55 -47.09 -16.30
CA LEU A 15 2.32 -45.92 -15.46
C LEU A 15 3.19 -46.07 -14.20
N THR A 16 4.39 -45.49 -14.24
CA THR A 16 5.17 -45.27 -13.01
C THR A 16 4.45 -44.22 -12.19
N MET A 17 3.84 -44.61 -11.08
CA MET A 17 3.38 -43.67 -10.06
C MET A 17 4.60 -42.89 -9.55
N PRO A 18 4.59 -41.55 -9.52
CA PRO A 18 5.62 -40.82 -8.80
C PRO A 18 5.50 -41.20 -7.33
N GLY A 19 6.58 -41.78 -6.78
CA GLY A 19 6.69 -42.02 -5.34
C GLY A 19 6.58 -40.70 -4.57
N PRO A 20 6.25 -40.74 -3.27
CA PRO A 20 6.20 -39.54 -2.45
C PRO A 20 7.57 -38.84 -2.52
N VAL A 21 7.56 -37.59 -2.98
CA VAL A 21 8.71 -36.69 -2.94
C VAL A 21 9.09 -36.52 -1.48
N ARG A 22 10.13 -37.23 -1.04
CA ARG A 22 10.83 -36.90 0.20
C ARG A 22 11.52 -35.56 -0.05
N ALA A 23 10.99 -34.49 0.53
CA ALA A 23 11.76 -33.26 0.68
C ALA A 23 13.01 -33.61 1.50
N ASP A 24 14.18 -33.35 0.92
CA ASP A 24 15.46 -33.50 1.58
C ASP A 24 15.44 -32.68 2.88
N THR A 25 15.47 -33.39 4.00
CA THR A 25 15.57 -32.81 5.35
C THR A 25 17.01 -32.39 5.58
N GLY A 26 17.43 -31.34 4.87
CA GLY A 26 18.80 -30.87 4.80
C GLY A 26 18.94 -29.36 4.91
N ASP A 27 18.03 -28.65 5.59
CA ASP A 27 18.29 -27.24 5.98
C ASP A 27 17.42 -26.75 7.16
N VAL A 28 17.09 -27.64 8.12
CA VAL A 28 16.38 -27.28 9.36
C VAL A 28 17.29 -26.75 10.48
N VAL A 29 18.50 -26.26 10.15
CA VAL A 29 19.48 -25.71 11.12
C VAL A 29 19.87 -24.24 10.82
N LYS A 30 19.01 -23.47 10.14
CA LYS A 30 19.22 -22.01 9.93
C LYS A 30 18.11 -21.10 10.43
N LEU A 31 17.17 -21.63 11.23
CA LEU A 31 16.13 -20.83 11.90
C LEU A 31 16.64 -20.29 13.25
N GLY A 32 17.60 -19.37 13.16
CA GLY A 32 18.10 -18.60 14.31
C GLY A 32 18.82 -17.30 13.92
N ILE A 33 19.02 -17.04 12.63
CA ILE A 33 19.89 -15.95 12.16
C ILE A 33 19.11 -14.68 11.85
N ALA A 34 17.84 -14.72 11.43
CA ALA A 34 17.12 -13.49 11.11
C ALA A 34 16.88 -12.60 12.36
N ALA A 35 16.45 -13.18 13.49
CA ALA A 35 16.28 -12.41 14.72
C ALA A 35 17.62 -12.02 15.38
N GLY A 36 18.66 -12.86 15.27
CA GLY A 36 19.99 -12.59 15.82
C GLY A 36 20.79 -11.56 15.02
N ALA A 37 20.73 -11.59 13.69
CA ALA A 37 21.43 -10.67 12.80
C ALA A 37 20.85 -9.24 12.89
N PHE A 38 19.53 -9.10 13.01
CA PHE A 38 18.89 -7.81 13.28
C PHE A 38 19.35 -7.20 14.62
N PHE A 39 19.48 -8.03 15.66
CA PHE A 39 19.96 -7.58 16.96
C PHE A 39 21.45 -7.17 16.91
N CYS A 40 22.29 -7.90 16.18
CA CYS A 40 23.72 -7.56 16.05
C CYS A 40 23.99 -6.32 15.19
N MET A 41 23.18 -6.07 14.14
CA MET A 41 23.29 -4.84 13.34
C MET A 41 22.78 -3.59 14.07
N ALA A 42 21.82 -3.74 14.98
CA ALA A 42 21.32 -2.64 15.82
C ALA A 42 22.17 -2.39 17.08
N ASN A 43 22.99 -3.36 17.52
CA ASN A 43 23.84 -3.26 18.72
C ASN A 43 25.11 -4.11 18.59
N PRO A 44 26.19 -3.59 17.95
CA PRO A 44 27.42 -4.37 17.72
C PRO A 44 28.15 -4.78 19.01
N GLY A 45 27.93 -4.07 20.13
CA GLY A 45 28.59 -4.34 21.42
C GLY A 45 28.00 -5.49 22.25
N ARG A 46 26.89 -6.13 21.82
CA ARG A 46 26.22 -7.19 22.60
C ARG A 46 26.27 -8.58 21.96
N CYS A 47 26.93 -8.73 20.81
CA CYS A 47 27.11 -10.02 20.15
C CYS A 47 28.51 -10.61 20.38
N GLY A 48 28.99 -10.51 21.63
CA GLY A 48 30.18 -11.23 22.10
C GLY A 48 29.77 -12.59 22.67
N LEU A 49 30.23 -13.67 22.04
CA LEU A 49 30.29 -15.00 22.64
C LEU A 49 31.25 -14.95 23.83
N GLY A 50 30.74 -14.73 25.05
CA GLY A 50 31.57 -14.67 26.26
C GLY A 50 30.70 -14.57 27.50
N GLY A 51 30.68 -15.64 28.30
CA GLY A 51 29.75 -15.81 29.42
C GLY A 51 30.04 -14.93 30.63
N ASN A 52 28.99 -14.70 31.43
CA ASN A 52 29.00 -15.09 32.85
C ASN A 52 27.56 -15.04 33.40
N ARG A 53 26.97 -16.20 33.70
CA ARG A 53 25.70 -16.27 34.43
C ARG A 53 26.01 -16.23 35.92
N ASN A 54 26.04 -15.05 36.51
CA ASN A 54 25.93 -14.95 37.97
C ASN A 54 24.47 -15.20 38.35
N ALA A 55 24.23 -16.41 38.88
CA ALA A 55 22.99 -16.79 39.52
C ALA A 55 22.80 -15.93 40.78
N GLN A 56 21.69 -15.19 40.83
CA GLN A 56 21.26 -14.46 42.01
C GLN A 56 20.39 -15.38 42.88
N PRO A 57 20.57 -15.43 44.22
CA PRO A 57 19.80 -16.32 45.09
C PRO A 57 18.32 -15.95 45.17
N SER A 58 17.43 -16.92 45.00
CA SER A 58 15.98 -16.78 45.19
C SER A 58 15.62 -16.55 46.66
N ALA A 59 15.00 -15.42 46.97
CA ALA A 59 14.35 -15.17 48.25
C ALA A 59 12.91 -15.74 48.26
N ALA A 60 12.47 -16.19 49.43
CA ALA A 60 11.22 -16.91 49.69
C ALA A 60 9.94 -16.10 49.39
N PRO A 61 8.80 -16.75 49.07
CA PRO A 61 7.57 -16.08 48.67
C PRO A 61 6.79 -15.52 49.88
N GLN A 62 6.70 -14.20 50.00
CA GLN A 62 5.76 -13.54 50.91
C GLN A 62 4.37 -13.48 50.27
N ARG A 63 3.39 -14.10 50.95
CA ARG A 63 1.95 -14.00 50.61
C ARG A 63 1.47 -12.57 50.84
N THR A 64 1.31 -11.81 49.77
CA THR A 64 0.57 -10.54 49.76
C THR A 64 -0.83 -10.79 49.20
N ALA A 65 -1.83 -10.22 49.85
CA ALA A 65 -3.23 -10.31 49.43
C ALA A 65 -3.41 -9.71 48.03
N SER A 66 -4.13 -10.41 47.16
CA SER A 66 -4.41 -9.95 45.79
C SER A 66 -5.15 -8.61 45.78
N PRO A 67 -4.64 -7.57 45.09
CA PRO A 67 -5.37 -6.34 44.87
C PRO A 67 -6.65 -6.61 44.06
N PRO A 68 -7.72 -5.81 44.22
CA PRO A 68 -8.89 -5.90 43.36
C PRO A 68 -8.48 -5.69 41.89
N PRO A 69 -9.14 -6.35 40.92
CA PRO A 69 -8.75 -6.26 39.52
C PRO A 69 -8.83 -4.79 39.08
N ARG A 70 -7.67 -4.20 38.76
CA ARG A 70 -7.61 -2.91 38.07
C ARG A 70 -8.37 -3.07 36.77
N GLN A 71 -9.40 -2.25 36.55
CA GLN A 71 -10.04 -2.13 35.24
C GLN A 71 -8.93 -1.85 34.22
N GLN A 72 -8.72 -2.80 33.31
CA GLN A 72 -7.72 -2.63 32.26
C GLN A 72 -8.04 -1.33 31.50
N PRO A 73 -7.05 -0.48 31.20
CA PRO A 73 -7.26 0.68 30.34
C PRO A 73 -7.95 0.19 29.07
N ARG A 74 -9.08 0.83 28.70
CA ARG A 74 -9.79 0.48 27.47
C ARG A 74 -8.79 0.55 26.34
N ALA A 75 -8.53 -0.58 25.70
CA ALA A 75 -7.63 -0.64 24.57
C ALA A 75 -8.11 0.35 23.50
N ALA A 76 -7.17 1.13 22.95
CA ALA A 76 -7.46 2.03 21.85
C ALA A 76 -7.92 1.20 20.64
N ASP A 77 -9.10 1.52 20.12
CA ASP A 77 -9.68 0.84 18.97
C ASP A 77 -9.30 1.60 17.68
N PRO A 78 -8.59 0.96 16.73
CA PRO A 78 -8.29 1.56 15.43
C PRO A 78 -9.54 2.06 14.70
N ALA A 79 -10.67 1.37 14.86
CA ALA A 79 -11.93 1.74 14.24
C ALA A 79 -12.44 3.10 14.74
N ILE A 80 -12.41 3.30 16.06
CA ILE A 80 -12.84 4.54 16.72
C ILE A 80 -11.89 5.68 16.36
N ARG A 81 -10.60 5.38 16.20
CA ARG A 81 -9.60 6.37 15.78
C ARG A 81 -9.96 6.94 14.40
N THR A 82 -10.30 6.08 13.46
CA THR A 82 -10.74 6.47 12.12
C THR A 82 -12.02 7.31 12.19
N ASP A 83 -12.98 6.93 13.03
CA ASP A 83 -14.23 7.69 13.19
C ASP A 83 -13.95 9.10 13.74
N GLN A 84 -13.07 9.23 14.73
CA GLN A 84 -12.64 10.51 15.28
C GLN A 84 -11.93 11.38 14.24
N GLN A 85 -11.05 10.80 13.41
CA GLN A 85 -10.38 11.51 12.32
C GLN A 85 -11.38 12.04 11.29
N ALA A 86 -12.30 11.19 10.84
CA ALA A 86 -13.32 11.57 9.87
C ALA A 86 -14.26 12.65 10.42
N LEU A 87 -14.73 12.50 11.66
CA LEU A 87 -15.56 13.51 12.33
C LEU A 87 -14.86 14.87 12.38
N ASN A 88 -13.61 14.89 12.85
CA ASN A 88 -12.84 16.14 12.94
C ASN A 88 -12.60 16.78 11.56
N TYR A 89 -12.33 15.98 10.54
CA TYR A 89 -12.13 16.46 9.17
C TYR A 89 -13.37 17.19 8.64
N PHE A 90 -14.57 16.68 8.94
CA PHE A 90 -15.82 17.31 8.54
C PHE A 90 -16.29 18.42 9.49
N GLY A 91 -15.49 18.79 10.49
CA GLY A 91 -15.80 19.88 11.42
C GLY A 91 -16.58 19.46 12.66
N TYR A 92 -16.82 18.16 12.87
CA TYR A 92 -17.40 17.67 14.12
C TYR A 92 -16.30 17.44 15.15
N GLU A 93 -16.30 18.23 16.23
CA GLU A 93 -15.25 18.21 17.26
C GLU A 93 -15.24 16.92 18.12
N ALA A 94 -14.67 15.85 17.59
CA ALA A 94 -14.57 14.55 18.26
C ALA A 94 -13.49 14.48 19.34
N GLY A 95 -12.62 15.49 19.43
CA GLY A 95 -11.43 15.50 20.28
C GLY A 95 -10.24 14.82 19.60
N SER A 96 -9.23 14.43 20.37
CA SER A 96 -8.06 13.72 19.84
C SER A 96 -8.48 12.37 19.23
N ALA A 97 -7.90 12.01 18.08
CA ALA A 97 -8.09 10.70 17.47
C ALA A 97 -7.24 9.64 18.20
N ASP A 98 -7.61 9.31 19.42
CA ASP A 98 -6.91 8.39 20.30
C ASP A 98 -7.44 6.95 20.24
N GLY A 99 -8.55 6.71 19.54
CA GLY A 99 -9.23 5.41 19.48
C GLY A 99 -10.08 5.10 20.72
N ILE A 100 -10.37 6.09 21.56
CA ILE A 100 -11.17 5.91 22.78
C ILE A 100 -12.51 6.63 22.64
N MET A 101 -13.60 5.88 22.79
CA MET A 101 -14.95 6.46 22.75
C MET A 101 -15.26 7.33 23.98
N GLY A 102 -14.97 8.63 23.87
CA GLY A 102 -15.26 9.67 24.87
C GLY A 102 -16.58 10.41 24.65
N ARG A 103 -16.90 11.36 25.56
CA ARG A 103 -18.08 12.22 25.44
C ARG A 103 -18.05 13.09 24.17
N ARG A 104 -16.91 13.74 23.91
CA ARG A 104 -16.71 14.58 22.72
C ARG A 104 -17.00 13.83 21.42
N THR A 105 -16.50 12.60 21.30
CA THR A 105 -16.75 11.78 20.11
C THR A 105 -18.22 11.40 19.98
N ARG A 106 -18.93 11.07 21.07
CA ARG A 106 -20.39 10.81 21.01
C ARG A 106 -21.18 12.06 20.64
N ASP A 107 -20.80 13.22 21.16
CA ASP A 107 -21.44 14.50 20.82
C ASP A 107 -21.22 14.85 19.35
N ALA A 108 -20.00 14.63 18.84
CA ALA A 108 -19.67 14.78 17.42
C ALA A 108 -20.50 13.83 16.53
N ILE A 109 -20.65 12.56 16.94
CA ILE A 109 -21.52 11.60 16.25
C ILE A 109 -22.98 12.09 16.23
N SER A 110 -23.50 12.59 17.35
CA SER A 110 -24.88 13.11 17.42
C SER A 110 -25.12 14.29 16.47
N ARG A 111 -24.12 15.18 16.32
CA ARG A 111 -24.16 16.30 15.37
C ARG A 111 -24.12 15.83 13.93
N TYR A 112 -23.20 14.90 13.62
CA TYR A 112 -23.14 14.24 12.32
C TYR A 112 -24.47 13.58 11.95
N GLN A 113 -25.06 12.84 12.89
CA GLN A 113 -26.37 12.21 12.72
C GLN A 113 -27.46 13.24 12.43
N GLY A 114 -27.55 14.30 13.24
CA GLY A 114 -28.54 15.36 13.04
C GLY A 114 -28.37 16.05 11.69
N TYR A 115 -27.12 16.32 11.29
CA TYR A 115 -26.80 16.95 10.01
C TYR A 115 -27.18 16.06 8.82
N MET A 116 -26.97 14.75 8.92
CA MET A 116 -27.29 13.78 7.86
C MET A 116 -28.76 13.30 7.90
N GLY A 117 -29.56 13.77 8.86
CA GLY A 117 -30.97 13.38 9.00
C GLY A 117 -31.19 12.02 9.68
N TYR A 118 -30.18 11.49 10.36
CA TYR A 118 -30.28 10.27 11.18
C TYR A 118 -30.77 10.60 12.61
N PRO A 119 -31.30 9.61 13.35
CA PRO A 119 -31.53 9.75 14.78
C PRO A 119 -30.21 10.03 15.53
N SER A 120 -30.15 11.12 16.30
CA SER A 120 -28.98 11.53 17.09
C SER A 120 -28.76 10.67 18.35
N THR A 121 -28.40 9.41 18.15
CA THR A 121 -28.13 8.44 19.22
C THR A 121 -26.74 8.59 19.85
N GLY A 122 -25.82 9.31 19.20
CA GLY A 122 -24.42 9.44 19.61
C GLY A 122 -23.60 8.16 19.42
N ARG A 123 -24.12 7.19 18.66
CA ARG A 123 -23.46 5.92 18.30
C ARG A 123 -23.62 5.66 16.82
N LEU A 124 -22.51 5.46 16.11
CA LEU A 124 -22.54 5.11 14.70
C LEU A 124 -22.99 3.65 14.52
N ASP A 125 -23.99 3.44 13.67
CA ASP A 125 -24.22 2.13 13.09
C ASP A 125 -23.29 1.88 11.89
N ALA A 126 -23.33 0.68 11.32
CA ALA A 126 -22.48 0.30 10.20
C ALA A 126 -22.65 1.20 8.97
N TYR A 127 -23.88 1.59 8.65
CA TYR A 127 -24.19 2.41 7.47
C TYR A 127 -23.76 3.87 7.67
N GLN A 128 -24.06 4.42 8.84
CA GLN A 128 -23.66 5.77 9.23
C GLN A 128 -22.14 5.91 9.24
N ARG A 129 -21.44 4.90 9.77
CA ARG A 129 -19.98 4.82 9.76
C ARG A 129 -19.41 4.71 8.36
N GLN A 130 -19.99 3.84 7.52
CA GLN A 130 -19.60 3.70 6.13
C GLN A 130 -19.74 5.01 5.36
N THR A 131 -20.81 5.77 5.60
CA THR A 131 -21.03 7.07 4.97
C THR A 131 -19.98 8.09 5.41
N LEU A 132 -19.75 8.21 6.72
CA LEU A 132 -18.78 9.14 7.31
C LEU A 132 -17.35 8.84 6.84
N VAL A 133 -16.90 7.60 7.00
CA VAL A 133 -15.54 7.17 6.66
C VAL A 133 -15.34 7.13 5.15
N GLY A 134 -16.36 6.70 4.40
CA GLY A 134 -16.33 6.70 2.93
C GLY A 134 -16.19 8.10 2.36
N ALA A 135 -16.96 9.07 2.88
CA ALA A 135 -16.82 10.47 2.51
C ALA A 135 -15.43 11.02 2.85
N TYR A 136 -14.90 10.67 4.03
CA TYR A 136 -13.58 11.10 4.45
C TYR A 136 -12.50 10.59 3.49
N ASN A 137 -12.51 9.30 3.17
CA ASN A 137 -11.57 8.69 2.23
C ASN A 137 -11.71 9.29 0.82
N TRP A 138 -12.95 9.50 0.38
CA TRP A 138 -13.23 10.13 -0.92
C TRP A 138 -12.67 11.56 -0.97
N ALA A 139 -12.89 12.36 0.06
CA ALA A 139 -12.37 13.72 0.16
C ALA A 139 -10.82 13.73 0.15
N GLN A 140 -10.19 12.84 0.92
CA GLN A 140 -8.73 12.68 0.96
C GLN A 140 -8.14 12.20 -0.37
N SER A 141 -8.91 11.44 -1.16
CA SER A 141 -8.51 11.00 -2.51
C SER A 141 -8.63 12.10 -3.58
N GLY A 142 -9.02 13.32 -3.19
CA GLY A 142 -9.23 14.45 -4.09
C GLY A 142 -10.66 14.56 -4.62
N GLY A 143 -11.60 13.75 -4.13
CA GLY A 143 -13.01 13.80 -4.54
C GLY A 143 -13.67 15.16 -4.32
N GLY A 144 -13.23 15.90 -3.30
CA GLY A 144 -13.71 17.27 -3.03
C GLY A 144 -13.30 18.29 -4.09
N SER A 145 -12.36 17.99 -4.99
CA SER A 145 -11.94 18.91 -6.06
C SER A 145 -13.05 19.23 -7.08
N ALA A 146 -14.04 18.34 -7.21
CA ALA A 146 -15.23 18.58 -8.02
C ALA A 146 -16.18 19.63 -7.40
N TYR A 147 -15.96 20.00 -6.14
CA TYR A 147 -16.82 20.87 -5.34
C TYR A 147 -16.03 22.04 -4.74
N PRO A 148 -15.50 22.96 -5.58
CA PRO A 148 -14.70 24.08 -5.11
C PRO A 148 -15.50 24.98 -4.17
N GLY A 149 -14.92 25.29 -3.00
CA GLY A 149 -15.57 26.10 -1.96
C GLY A 149 -16.47 25.31 -1.01
N ILE A 150 -16.64 24.01 -1.19
CA ILE A 150 -17.40 23.14 -0.29
C ILE A 150 -16.43 22.37 0.61
N TYR A 151 -16.61 22.54 1.92
CA TYR A 151 -15.78 21.93 2.96
C TYR A 151 -16.64 21.48 4.14
N GLY A 152 -16.04 20.73 5.07
CA GLY A 152 -16.70 20.34 6.31
C GLY A 152 -17.97 19.54 6.07
N GLU A 153 -19.01 19.82 6.86
CA GLU A 153 -20.28 19.10 6.83
C GLU A 153 -20.92 19.06 5.42
N GLU A 154 -20.85 20.16 4.64
CA GLU A 154 -21.45 20.20 3.30
C GLU A 154 -20.77 19.23 2.32
N LEU A 155 -19.49 18.94 2.51
CA LEU A 155 -18.76 17.95 1.71
C LEU A 155 -19.28 16.52 1.94
N LEU A 156 -19.82 16.22 3.12
CA LEU A 156 -20.50 14.94 3.39
C LEU A 156 -21.77 14.78 2.55
N ARG A 157 -22.55 15.86 2.39
CA ARG A 157 -23.75 15.84 1.55
C ARG A 157 -23.39 15.73 0.08
N ALA A 158 -22.28 16.35 -0.34
CA ALA A 158 -21.76 16.17 -1.70
C ALA A 158 -21.44 14.70 -1.99
N TYR A 159 -20.72 14.05 -1.08
CA TYR A 159 -20.48 12.61 -1.16
C TYR A 159 -21.77 11.78 -1.16
N ALA A 160 -22.72 12.08 -0.28
CA ALA A 160 -23.98 11.33 -0.18
C ALA A 160 -24.90 11.51 -1.40
N SER A 161 -24.86 12.66 -2.09
CA SER A 161 -25.51 12.85 -3.39
C SER A 161 -24.84 11.99 -4.46
N GLN A 162 -23.51 12.03 -4.54
CA GLN A 162 -22.74 11.25 -5.51
C GLN A 162 -22.96 9.73 -5.35
N MET A 163 -23.01 9.22 -4.12
CA MET A 163 -23.29 7.81 -3.84
C MET A 163 -24.69 7.36 -4.29
N ARG A 164 -25.62 8.30 -4.49
CA ARG A 164 -26.97 8.04 -5.04
C ARG A 164 -27.05 8.32 -6.55
N GLY A 165 -25.91 8.52 -7.21
CA GLY A 165 -25.84 8.90 -8.63
C GLY A 165 -26.26 10.35 -8.91
N GLY A 166 -26.38 11.16 -7.87
CA GLY A 166 -26.75 12.57 -7.97
C GLY A 166 -25.55 13.49 -8.17
N ASN A 167 -25.84 14.76 -8.44
CA ASN A 167 -24.85 15.83 -8.48
C ASN A 167 -25.27 16.89 -7.47
N TYR A 168 -24.52 17.02 -6.37
CA TYR A 168 -24.87 17.91 -5.28
C TYR A 168 -25.00 19.37 -5.71
N CYS A 169 -24.19 19.82 -6.68
CA CYS A 169 -24.27 21.18 -7.19
C CYS A 169 -25.58 21.42 -7.95
N GLN A 170 -26.03 20.45 -8.75
CA GLN A 170 -27.30 20.53 -9.46
C GLN A 170 -28.50 20.42 -8.51
N GLU A 171 -28.40 19.57 -7.49
CA GLU A 171 -29.47 19.37 -6.49
C GLU A 171 -29.70 20.61 -5.62
N THR A 172 -28.62 21.31 -5.26
CA THR A 172 -28.68 22.37 -4.24
C THR A 172 -28.50 23.78 -4.78
N GLY A 173 -27.91 23.94 -5.97
CA GLY A 173 -27.53 25.24 -6.52
C GLY A 173 -26.45 25.99 -5.70
N ARG A 174 -25.77 25.31 -4.78
CA ARG A 174 -24.83 25.92 -3.82
C ARG A 174 -23.38 25.98 -4.27
N CYS A 175 -23.05 25.42 -5.43
CA CYS A 175 -21.70 25.49 -5.98
C CYS A 175 -21.55 26.71 -6.89
N PRO A 176 -20.41 27.40 -6.89
CA PRO A 176 -20.13 28.41 -7.89
C PRO A 176 -20.11 27.75 -9.27
N VAL A 177 -20.95 28.24 -10.18
CA VAL A 177 -20.84 27.94 -11.60
C VAL A 177 -19.44 28.39 -12.01
N ARG A 178 -18.59 27.48 -12.50
CA ARG A 178 -17.31 27.87 -13.10
C ARG A 178 -17.62 28.75 -14.31
N ASN A 179 -17.49 30.06 -14.15
CA ASN A 179 -16.96 30.87 -15.24
C ASN A 179 -15.48 30.53 -15.32
N SER A 180 -15.10 29.91 -16.44
CA SER A 180 -13.73 29.59 -16.78
C SER A 180 -12.95 30.87 -17.03
N ASP A 181 -12.50 31.58 -15.98
CA ASP A 181 -11.35 32.49 -16.06
C ASP A 181 -10.95 33.01 -14.67
N THR A 182 -9.65 32.90 -14.38
CA THR A 182 -8.86 33.49 -13.27
C THR A 182 -8.82 32.82 -11.90
N GLY A 183 -7.59 32.41 -11.50
CA GLY A 183 -7.00 32.78 -10.20
C GLY A 183 -7.19 31.82 -9.02
N GLN A 184 -6.15 31.06 -8.70
CA GLN A 184 -5.98 30.33 -7.43
C GLN A 184 -6.10 31.28 -6.22
N THR A 185 -6.91 30.90 -5.23
CA THR A 185 -6.84 31.43 -3.86
C THR A 185 -6.10 30.44 -2.96
N PRO A 186 -5.22 30.89 -2.04
CA PRO A 186 -4.46 29.99 -1.16
C PRO A 186 -5.35 29.38 -0.07
N ILE A 187 -5.31 28.06 0.06
CA ILE A 187 -5.95 27.30 1.14
C ILE A 187 -5.06 27.41 2.40
N PRO A 188 -5.60 27.65 3.61
CA PRO A 188 -4.86 27.51 4.86
C PRO A 188 -4.37 26.07 5.06
N ASP A 189 -3.10 25.92 5.40
CA ASP A 189 -2.39 24.64 5.53
C ASP A 189 -2.90 23.86 6.77
N LEU A 190 -3.89 23.00 6.59
CA LEU A 190 -4.26 21.98 7.58
C LEU A 190 -3.25 20.83 7.49
N PRO A 191 -2.76 20.27 8.60
CA PRO A 191 -1.82 19.16 8.57
C PRO A 191 -2.41 18.00 7.79
N GLN A 192 -1.76 17.63 6.67
CA GLN A 192 -2.13 16.49 5.86
C GLN A 192 -2.04 15.22 6.72
N ALA A 193 -3.18 14.73 7.21
CA ALA A 193 -3.24 13.41 7.80
C ALA A 193 -2.88 12.41 6.69
N ASN A 194 -1.74 11.71 6.84
CA ASN A 194 -1.27 10.71 5.88
C ASN A 194 -2.42 9.78 5.46
N ALA A 195 -2.65 9.64 4.15
CA ALA A 195 -3.70 8.77 3.65
C ALA A 195 -3.47 7.31 4.12
N SER A 196 -4.51 6.69 4.67
CA SER A 196 -4.47 5.31 5.17
C SER A 196 -4.54 4.32 4.00
N MET A 197 -3.60 3.39 3.95
CA MET A 197 -3.53 2.35 2.93
C MET A 197 -4.63 1.31 3.15
N ALA A 198 -4.88 0.92 4.41
CA ALA A 198 -5.93 -0.02 4.78
C ALA A 198 -7.32 0.50 4.38
N ASN A 199 -7.59 1.78 4.62
CA ASN A 199 -8.82 2.43 4.21
C ASN A 199 -8.95 2.51 2.68
N ALA A 200 -7.87 2.88 1.99
CA ALA A 200 -7.86 2.92 0.53
C ALA A 200 -8.16 1.54 -0.08
N CYS A 201 -7.64 0.46 0.50
CA CYS A 201 -7.93 -0.89 0.05
C CYS A 201 -9.35 -1.35 0.34
N THR A 202 -9.90 -0.95 1.50
CA THR A 202 -11.32 -1.19 1.81
C THR A 202 -12.22 -0.47 0.80
N SER A 203 -11.91 0.79 0.48
CA SER A 203 -12.63 1.55 -0.54
C SER A 203 -12.47 0.94 -1.94
N SER A 204 -11.27 0.48 -2.29
CA SER A 204 -11.03 -0.22 -3.56
C SER A 204 -11.91 -1.45 -3.69
N GLN A 205 -12.02 -2.28 -2.65
CA GLN A 205 -12.88 -3.46 -2.65
C GLN A 205 -14.37 -3.11 -2.83
N MET A 206 -14.84 -2.00 -2.25
CA MET A 206 -16.21 -1.54 -2.47
C MET A 206 -16.45 -1.17 -3.94
N VAL A 207 -15.50 -0.45 -4.55
CA VAL A 207 -15.56 -0.11 -5.99
C VAL A 207 -15.51 -1.37 -6.85
N THR A 208 -14.63 -2.32 -6.52
CA THR A 208 -14.56 -3.63 -7.19
C THR A 208 -15.88 -4.40 -7.09
N ASN A 209 -16.54 -4.38 -5.94
CA ASN A 209 -17.84 -5.04 -5.76
C ASN A 209 -18.96 -4.36 -6.58
N ALA A 210 -18.89 -3.04 -6.75
CA ALA A 210 -19.88 -2.27 -7.51
C ALA A 210 -19.68 -2.38 -9.03
N ASN A 211 -18.43 -2.32 -9.50
CA ASN A 211 -18.10 -2.19 -10.92
C ASN A 211 -17.52 -3.48 -11.52
N GLY A 212 -17.34 -4.52 -10.71
CA GLY A 212 -16.57 -5.71 -11.06
C GLY A 212 -15.06 -5.46 -11.08
N PRO A 213 -14.24 -6.51 -10.87
CA PRO A 213 -12.77 -6.40 -10.90
C PRO A 213 -12.25 -6.06 -12.29
N VAL A 214 -11.06 -5.47 -12.33
CA VAL A 214 -10.27 -5.33 -13.57
C VAL A 214 -9.35 -6.54 -13.67
N LEU A 215 -9.72 -7.49 -14.53
CA LEU A 215 -8.99 -8.75 -14.68
C LEU A 215 -8.06 -8.73 -15.90
N SER A 216 -8.31 -7.86 -16.87
CA SER A 216 -7.54 -7.80 -18.11
C SER A 216 -7.31 -6.35 -18.57
N PRO A 217 -6.31 -6.11 -19.45
CA PRO A 217 -6.15 -4.82 -20.13
C PRO A 217 -7.41 -4.32 -20.85
N ALA A 218 -8.22 -5.22 -21.40
CA ALA A 218 -9.43 -4.87 -22.14
C ALA A 218 -10.54 -4.26 -21.26
N ASP A 219 -10.50 -4.53 -19.95
CA ASP A 219 -11.45 -3.99 -18.98
C ASP A 219 -11.18 -2.51 -18.62
N ILE A 220 -10.06 -1.95 -19.09
CA ILE A 220 -9.63 -0.57 -18.87
C ILE A 220 -10.14 0.28 -20.04
N THR A 221 -11.41 0.66 -19.96
CA THR A 221 -12.11 1.42 -21.01
C THR A 221 -12.05 2.93 -20.82
N ASP A 222 -11.72 3.38 -19.61
CA ASP A 222 -11.76 4.79 -19.22
C ASP A 222 -10.81 5.07 -18.05
N PRO A 223 -10.56 6.36 -17.73
CA PRO A 223 -9.66 6.74 -16.64
C PRO A 223 -10.09 6.26 -15.26
N ASP A 224 -11.37 6.00 -15.01
CA ASP A 224 -11.87 5.56 -13.70
C ASP A 224 -11.58 4.08 -13.50
N ARG A 225 -11.80 3.26 -14.54
CA ARG A 225 -11.36 1.86 -14.60
C ARG A 225 -9.84 1.74 -14.48
N ALA A 226 -9.07 2.64 -15.10
CA ALA A 226 -7.61 2.68 -14.94
C ALA A 226 -7.19 2.94 -13.48
N ARG A 227 -7.83 3.89 -12.80
CA ARG A 227 -7.58 4.16 -11.37
C ARG A 227 -7.97 2.97 -10.50
N GLN A 228 -9.12 2.34 -10.75
CA GLN A 228 -9.55 1.14 -10.06
C GLN A 228 -8.52 0.01 -10.22
N ALA A 229 -8.08 -0.26 -11.45
CA ALA A 229 -7.07 -1.28 -11.75
C ALA A 229 -5.80 -1.09 -10.93
N LEU A 230 -5.26 0.14 -10.92
CA LEU A 230 -4.04 0.46 -10.17
C LEU A 230 -4.23 0.40 -8.64
N ASN A 231 -5.44 0.60 -8.13
CA ASN A 231 -5.75 0.43 -6.71
C ASN A 231 -5.86 -1.05 -6.34
N GLU A 232 -6.52 -1.85 -7.17
CA GLU A 232 -6.58 -3.31 -7.03
C GLU A 232 -5.17 -3.92 -7.05
N GLN A 233 -4.30 -3.46 -7.96
CA GLN A 233 -2.91 -3.92 -8.01
C GLN A 233 -2.09 -3.54 -6.77
N PHE A 234 -2.33 -2.36 -6.18
CA PHE A 234 -1.70 -1.96 -4.92
C PHE A 234 -2.17 -2.86 -3.77
N CYS A 235 -3.47 -3.07 -3.64
CA CYS A 235 -4.04 -3.83 -2.54
C CYS A 235 -3.69 -5.31 -2.61
N SER A 236 -3.59 -5.85 -3.82
CA SER A 236 -3.04 -7.19 -4.02
C SER A 236 -1.56 -7.25 -3.63
N ALA A 237 -0.77 -6.22 -3.95
CA ALA A 237 0.65 -6.14 -3.60
C ALA A 237 0.90 -6.03 -2.09
N SER A 238 0.14 -5.17 -1.40
CA SER A 238 0.27 -4.98 0.04
C SER A 238 -0.12 -6.24 0.82
N SER A 239 -1.19 -6.93 0.38
CA SER A 239 -1.58 -8.24 0.94
C SER A 239 -0.50 -9.30 0.71
N TYR A 240 0.06 -9.38 -0.51
CA TYR A 240 1.15 -10.31 -0.81
C TYR A 240 2.39 -10.05 0.04
N ALA A 241 2.80 -8.78 0.20
CA ALA A 241 3.94 -8.40 1.04
C ALA A 241 3.70 -8.74 2.53
N SER A 242 2.49 -8.53 3.03
CA SER A 242 2.09 -8.89 4.39
C SER A 242 2.20 -10.40 4.63
N SER A 243 1.63 -11.20 3.72
CA SER A 243 1.71 -12.67 3.75
C SER A 243 3.16 -13.17 3.66
N ARG A 244 3.97 -12.59 2.78
CA ARG A 244 5.38 -12.95 2.64
C ARG A 244 6.17 -12.69 3.92
N SER A 245 5.94 -11.56 4.58
CA SER A 245 6.54 -11.24 5.89
C SER A 245 6.15 -12.27 6.96
N GLU A 246 4.87 -12.64 7.04
CA GLU A 246 4.38 -13.66 7.99
C GLU A 246 5.04 -15.03 7.74
N ASN A 247 5.19 -15.44 6.48
CA ASN A 247 5.87 -16.68 6.13
C ASN A 247 7.36 -16.67 6.51
N LEU A 248 8.05 -15.53 6.33
CA LEU A 248 9.45 -15.38 6.74
C LEU A 248 9.62 -15.40 8.27
N LEU A 249 8.60 -14.95 9.01
CA LEU A 249 8.59 -14.93 10.46
C LEU A 249 8.02 -16.21 11.09
N ALA A 250 7.49 -17.14 10.30
CA ALA A 250 6.90 -18.37 10.78
C ALA A 250 7.90 -19.18 11.62
N GLY A 251 7.51 -19.52 12.85
CA GLY A 251 8.37 -20.25 13.79
C GLY A 251 9.48 -19.42 14.45
N SER A 252 9.59 -18.11 14.17
CA SER A 252 10.64 -17.27 14.77
C SER A 252 10.37 -16.84 16.22
N GLY A 253 9.13 -16.91 16.69
CA GLY A 253 8.71 -16.37 18.00
C GLY A 253 8.77 -14.84 18.10
N THR A 254 8.97 -14.12 16.99
CA THR A 254 9.05 -12.66 16.96
C THR A 254 7.68 -12.04 17.28
N THR A 255 7.65 -11.10 18.22
CA THR A 255 6.44 -10.35 18.59
C THR A 255 6.32 -9.05 17.81
N ASP A 256 5.11 -8.53 17.63
CA ASP A 256 4.87 -7.23 16.96
C ASP A 256 5.64 -6.09 17.62
N ALA A 257 5.75 -6.07 18.96
CA ALA A 257 6.54 -5.05 19.66
C ALA A 257 8.03 -5.11 19.32
N THR A 258 8.56 -6.32 19.06
CA THR A 258 9.95 -6.52 18.63
C THR A 258 10.12 -6.09 17.17
N LEU A 259 9.17 -6.46 16.33
CA LEU A 259 9.15 -6.08 14.93
C LEU A 259 9.07 -4.56 14.74
N ALA A 260 8.22 -3.88 15.51
CA ALA A 260 8.12 -2.42 15.54
C ALA A 260 9.46 -1.74 15.85
N ARG A 261 10.20 -2.25 16.84
CA ARG A 261 11.53 -1.72 17.19
C ARG A 261 12.56 -1.99 16.10
N ASN A 262 12.57 -3.20 15.55
CA ASN A 262 13.55 -3.60 14.55
C ASN A 262 13.32 -2.87 13.22
N CYS A 263 12.07 -2.67 12.81
CA CYS A 263 11.75 -1.99 11.56
C CYS A 263 11.89 -0.48 11.63
N ARG A 264 11.90 0.12 12.83
CA ARG A 264 12.24 1.54 13.00
C ARG A 264 13.64 1.87 12.47
N TRP A 265 14.58 0.94 12.64
CA TRP A 265 15.93 1.07 12.08
C TRP A 265 15.90 1.30 10.56
N VAL A 266 15.02 0.60 9.82
CA VAL A 266 14.88 0.75 8.36
C VAL A 266 14.43 2.17 8.02
N VAL A 267 13.45 2.70 8.76
CA VAL A 267 12.95 4.07 8.61
C VAL A 267 14.06 5.09 8.87
N GLU A 268 14.74 4.99 10.01
CA GLU A 268 15.84 5.89 10.38
C GLU A 268 16.99 5.90 9.34
N ARG A 269 17.26 4.77 8.67
CA ARG A 269 18.31 4.70 7.64
C ARG A 269 17.90 5.31 6.31
N MET A 270 16.60 5.33 6.01
CA MET A 270 16.06 5.70 4.70
C MET A 270 15.30 7.02 4.71
N GLU A 271 15.18 7.69 5.87
CA GLU A 271 14.46 8.96 6.05
C GLU A 271 14.84 10.01 4.99
N ASP A 272 16.14 10.23 4.77
CA ASP A 272 16.63 11.17 3.75
C ASP A 272 16.14 10.82 2.34
N GLN A 273 15.98 9.52 2.04
CA GLN A 273 15.51 9.05 0.74
C GLN A 273 14.01 9.27 0.57
N ILE A 274 13.24 9.15 1.66
CA ILE A 274 11.81 9.46 1.65
C ILE A 274 11.58 10.94 1.38
N VAL A 275 12.32 11.83 2.05
CA VAL A 275 12.23 13.29 1.82
C VAL A 275 12.53 13.66 0.36
N ARG A 276 13.47 12.95 -0.28
CA ARG A 276 13.82 13.18 -1.69
C ARG A 276 12.71 12.79 -2.67
N LEU A 277 11.76 11.94 -2.29
CA LEU A 277 10.62 11.56 -3.14
C LEU A 277 9.76 12.78 -3.53
N ASP A 278 9.73 13.81 -2.69
CA ASP A 278 8.90 15.00 -2.92
C ASP A 278 9.57 16.04 -3.85
N SER A 279 10.86 15.86 -4.20
CA SER A 279 11.62 16.87 -4.95
C SER A 279 12.52 16.33 -6.06
N GLN A 280 12.89 15.05 -6.06
CA GLN A 280 13.83 14.47 -7.02
C GLN A 280 13.17 13.44 -7.94
N SER A 281 13.81 13.14 -9.07
CA SER A 281 13.33 12.11 -9.99
C SER A 281 13.51 10.70 -9.42
N ALA A 282 12.70 9.74 -9.90
CA ALA A 282 12.79 8.34 -9.48
C ALA A 282 14.20 7.75 -9.66
N VAL A 283 14.89 8.09 -10.76
CA VAL A 283 16.25 7.62 -11.05
C VAL A 283 17.26 8.16 -10.04
N GLU A 284 17.18 9.46 -9.70
CA GLU A 284 18.08 10.08 -8.73
C GLU A 284 17.90 9.50 -7.33
N VAL A 285 16.64 9.33 -6.88
CA VAL A 285 16.33 8.74 -5.58
C VAL A 285 16.73 7.26 -5.54
N ALA A 286 16.48 6.51 -6.62
CA ALA A 286 16.87 5.10 -6.70
C ALA A 286 18.40 4.90 -6.68
N ALA A 287 19.17 5.84 -7.24
CA ALA A 287 20.63 5.85 -7.15
C ALA A 287 21.12 6.29 -5.76
N ALA A 288 20.42 7.23 -5.12
CA ALA A 288 20.72 7.67 -3.76
C ALA A 288 20.42 6.58 -2.71
N ALA A 289 19.31 5.85 -2.86
CA ALA A 289 18.98 4.69 -2.05
C ALA A 289 20.03 3.57 -2.20
N ASP A 290 20.51 3.32 -3.42
CA ASP A 290 21.58 2.36 -3.70
C ASP A 290 22.91 2.75 -3.05
N ARG A 291 23.31 4.02 -3.11
CA ARG A 291 24.47 4.53 -2.33
C ARG A 291 24.26 4.34 -0.82
N ARG A 292 23.06 4.66 -0.33
CA ARG A 292 22.74 4.54 1.09
C ARG A 292 22.83 3.11 1.58
N VAL A 293 22.31 2.14 0.84
CA VAL A 293 22.42 0.71 1.18
C VAL A 293 23.88 0.26 1.24
N ARG A 294 24.74 0.73 0.32
CA ARG A 294 26.18 0.46 0.39
C ARG A 294 26.87 1.07 1.62
N GLU A 295 26.48 2.29 2.02
CA GLU A 295 27.03 2.97 3.20
C GLU A 295 26.63 2.27 4.51
N ILE A 296 25.41 1.73 4.59
CA ILE A 296 24.96 0.93 5.74
C ILE A 296 25.90 -0.27 5.94
N GLY A 297 26.32 -0.89 4.84
CA GLY A 297 27.18 -2.07 4.84
C GLY A 297 26.46 -3.34 5.34
N GLY A 298 27.06 -4.51 5.08
CA GLY A 298 26.50 -5.82 5.47
C GLY A 298 26.22 -6.74 4.29
N ASP A 299 25.62 -7.90 4.59
CA ASP A 299 25.21 -8.88 3.58
C ASP A 299 23.96 -8.39 2.82
N PRO A 300 24.01 -8.19 1.49
CA PRO A 300 22.88 -7.69 0.71
C PRO A 300 21.62 -8.56 0.82
N ARG A 301 21.78 -9.87 1.04
CA ARG A 301 20.64 -10.79 1.22
C ARG A 301 19.94 -10.52 2.54
N GLN A 302 20.69 -10.34 3.62
CA GLN A 302 20.13 -10.01 4.95
C GLN A 302 19.41 -8.67 4.94
N ILE A 303 19.95 -7.66 4.24
CA ILE A 303 19.30 -6.36 4.09
C ILE A 303 17.97 -6.52 3.32
N SER A 304 17.96 -7.33 2.27
CA SER A 304 16.75 -7.55 1.46
C SER A 304 15.68 -8.34 2.23
N ASP A 305 16.06 -9.36 3.00
CA ASP A 305 15.14 -10.10 3.87
C ASP A 305 14.56 -9.19 4.97
N ALA A 306 15.42 -8.37 5.57
CA ALA A 306 15.04 -7.38 6.56
C ALA A 306 14.00 -6.38 6.03
N ALA A 307 14.30 -5.79 4.87
CA ALA A 307 13.40 -4.84 4.23
C ALA A 307 12.10 -5.52 3.78
N THR A 308 12.14 -6.77 3.30
CA THR A 308 10.93 -7.53 2.95
C THR A 308 10.02 -7.76 4.16
N ILE A 309 10.60 -8.13 5.30
CA ILE A 309 9.85 -8.33 6.55
C ILE A 309 9.20 -7.01 6.99
N CYS A 310 9.95 -5.91 6.97
CA CYS A 310 9.47 -4.59 7.40
C CYS A 310 8.47 -3.96 6.43
N LEU A 311 8.57 -4.24 5.14
CA LEU A 311 7.58 -3.85 4.14
C LEU A 311 6.21 -4.48 4.46
N GLY A 312 6.18 -5.79 4.71
CA GLY A 312 4.94 -6.48 5.09
C GLY A 312 4.39 -6.04 6.43
N TYR A 313 5.27 -5.77 7.41
CA TYR A 313 4.84 -5.20 8.70
C TYR A 313 4.20 -3.82 8.53
N GLY A 314 4.83 -2.93 7.76
CA GLY A 314 4.31 -1.59 7.47
C GLY A 314 2.94 -1.62 6.81
N TYR A 315 2.72 -2.53 5.85
CA TYR A 315 1.38 -2.69 5.26
C TYR A 315 0.35 -3.24 6.24
N ARG A 316 0.70 -4.25 7.05
CA ARG A 316 -0.21 -4.84 8.05
C ARG A 316 -0.62 -3.82 9.12
N THR A 317 0.29 -2.94 9.54
CA THR A 317 0.04 -1.95 10.59
C THR A 317 -0.35 -0.58 10.08
N ASP A 318 -0.58 -0.44 8.76
CA ASP A 318 -0.93 0.82 8.11
C ASP A 318 0.09 1.95 8.37
N ASP A 319 1.39 1.61 8.37
CA ASP A 319 2.51 2.54 8.51
C ASP A 319 3.14 2.81 7.12
N PRO A 320 2.76 3.91 6.45
CA PRO A 320 3.23 4.18 5.09
C PRO A 320 4.71 4.60 5.04
N GLN A 321 5.26 5.20 6.11
CA GLN A 321 6.67 5.57 6.19
C GLN A 321 7.55 4.32 6.24
N MET A 322 7.14 3.33 7.03
CA MET A 322 7.84 2.05 7.10
C MET A 322 7.79 1.26 5.80
N ALA A 323 6.63 1.25 5.13
CA ALA A 323 6.49 0.63 3.82
C ALA A 323 7.38 1.31 2.77
N LEU A 324 7.40 2.65 2.71
CA LEU A 324 8.26 3.43 1.80
C LEU A 324 9.75 3.21 2.06
N ALA A 325 10.18 3.30 3.32
CA ALA A 325 11.56 3.06 3.72
C ALA A 325 12.04 1.68 3.26
N SER A 326 11.20 0.67 3.49
CA SER A 326 11.49 -0.72 3.14
C SER A 326 11.55 -0.92 1.63
N ALA A 327 10.60 -0.34 0.87
CA ALA A 327 10.61 -0.40 -0.59
C ALA A 327 11.83 0.31 -1.19
N LEU A 328 12.21 1.48 -0.66
CA LEU A 328 13.43 2.20 -1.06
C LEU A 328 14.69 1.37 -0.75
N MET A 329 14.73 0.71 0.40
CA MET A 329 15.86 -0.15 0.78
C MET A 329 15.99 -1.37 -0.15
N LEU A 330 14.86 -1.98 -0.54
CA LEU A 330 14.82 -3.08 -1.53
C LEU A 330 15.28 -2.62 -2.91
N VAL A 331 14.80 -1.45 -3.37
CA VAL A 331 15.25 -0.87 -4.64
C VAL A 331 16.75 -0.56 -4.58
N GLY A 332 17.24 -0.02 -3.46
CA GLY A 332 18.64 0.27 -3.22
C GLY A 332 19.52 -0.98 -3.15
N SER A 333 19.00 -2.11 -2.68
CA SER A 333 19.71 -3.40 -2.69
C SER A 333 19.71 -4.11 -4.05
N GLY A 334 19.09 -3.51 -5.06
CA GLY A 334 19.04 -4.03 -6.43
C GLY A 334 17.74 -4.77 -6.78
N ALA A 335 16.80 -4.92 -5.84
CA ALA A 335 15.49 -5.51 -6.10
C ALA A 335 14.55 -4.48 -6.77
N ARG A 336 14.94 -4.03 -7.97
CA ARG A 336 14.28 -2.95 -8.72
C ARG A 336 12.78 -3.16 -8.99
N PRO A 337 12.22 -4.38 -9.13
CA PRO A 337 10.77 -4.56 -9.27
C PRO A 337 9.94 -4.01 -8.09
N TYR A 338 10.52 -3.83 -6.89
CA TYR A 338 9.84 -3.19 -5.76
C TYR A 338 9.57 -1.69 -5.97
N ALA A 339 10.16 -1.07 -7.01
CA ALA A 339 9.92 0.33 -7.36
C ALA A 339 8.44 0.62 -7.64
N GLU A 340 7.66 -0.35 -8.12
CA GLU A 340 6.22 -0.18 -8.35
C GLU A 340 5.47 0.25 -7.09
N LEU A 341 5.92 -0.21 -5.91
CA LEU A 341 5.28 0.11 -4.63
C LEU A 341 5.47 1.58 -4.31
N ILE A 342 6.66 2.12 -4.55
CA ILE A 342 6.94 3.55 -4.39
C ILE A 342 6.06 4.38 -5.34
N GLY A 343 5.88 3.91 -6.58
CA GLY A 343 4.92 4.50 -7.51
C GLY A 343 3.49 4.52 -6.97
N HIS A 344 3.02 3.43 -6.36
CA HIS A 344 1.68 3.39 -5.75
C HIS A 344 1.52 4.36 -4.59
N HIS A 345 2.54 4.49 -3.75
CA HIS A 345 2.55 5.44 -2.64
C HIS A 345 2.48 6.89 -3.13
N LEU A 346 3.31 7.27 -4.11
CA LEU A 346 3.30 8.62 -4.69
C LEU A 346 1.98 8.95 -5.39
N ARG A 347 1.44 8.02 -6.20
CA ARG A 347 0.15 8.22 -6.88
C ARG A 347 -1.00 8.47 -5.90
N SER A 348 -0.92 7.86 -4.73
CA SER A 348 -2.02 7.83 -3.75
C SER A 348 -1.79 8.74 -2.53
N GLY A 349 -0.61 9.32 -2.38
CA GLY A 349 -0.25 10.15 -1.22
C GLY A 349 -0.05 9.37 0.07
N PHE A 350 0.39 8.11 -0.01
CA PHE A 350 0.62 7.28 1.19
C PHE A 350 2.01 7.58 1.77
N GLY A 351 2.07 8.43 2.79
CA GLY A 351 3.34 8.81 3.44
C GLY A 351 4.25 9.69 2.58
N THR A 352 3.71 10.29 1.51
CA THR A 352 4.36 11.25 0.62
C THR A 352 3.32 12.26 0.14
N GLN A 353 3.77 13.36 -0.46
CA GLN A 353 2.84 14.20 -1.21
C GLN A 353 2.28 13.44 -2.41
N ARG A 354 0.98 13.59 -2.68
CA ARG A 354 0.34 12.94 -3.82
C ARG A 354 0.84 13.53 -5.13
N ASP A 355 1.58 12.74 -5.90
CA ASP A 355 2.14 13.11 -7.20
C ASP A 355 2.09 11.94 -8.20
N PRO A 356 0.98 11.78 -8.94
CA PRO A 356 0.85 10.76 -9.98
C PRO A 356 1.85 10.90 -11.12
N ALA A 357 2.30 12.13 -11.44
CA ALA A 357 3.24 12.35 -12.53
C ALA A 357 4.63 11.82 -12.15
N ARG A 358 5.09 12.11 -10.93
CA ARG A 358 6.36 11.57 -10.43
C ARG A 358 6.31 10.07 -10.16
N ALA A 359 5.14 9.53 -9.82
CA ALA A 359 4.95 8.09 -9.68
C ALA A 359 5.32 7.32 -10.96
N GLN A 360 5.16 7.91 -12.14
CA GLN A 360 5.44 7.25 -13.43
C GLN A 360 6.87 6.70 -13.51
N GLY A 361 7.87 7.51 -13.14
CA GLY A 361 9.27 7.08 -13.22
C GLY A 361 9.60 5.87 -12.32
N TRP A 362 8.84 5.66 -11.24
CA TRP A 362 9.00 4.48 -10.39
C TRP A 362 8.39 3.22 -11.00
N TYR A 363 7.27 3.36 -11.73
CA TYR A 363 6.73 2.26 -12.54
C TYR A 363 7.68 1.88 -13.67
N ASP A 364 8.28 2.87 -14.34
CA ASP A 364 9.23 2.63 -15.43
C ASP A 364 10.45 1.84 -14.93
N ILE A 365 11.02 2.18 -13.76
CA ILE A 365 12.10 1.40 -13.13
C ILE A 365 11.69 -0.05 -12.88
N ALA A 366 10.48 -0.28 -12.38
CA ALA A 366 9.98 -1.63 -12.11
C ALA A 366 9.78 -2.42 -13.41
N PHE A 367 9.14 -1.81 -14.41
CA PHE A 367 8.88 -2.42 -15.71
C PHE A 367 10.16 -2.77 -16.46
N ASP A 368 11.12 -1.85 -16.51
CA ASP A 368 12.42 -2.09 -17.12
C ASP A 368 13.17 -3.24 -16.44
N ALA A 369 13.05 -3.39 -15.12
CA ALA A 369 13.67 -4.50 -14.40
C ALA A 369 13.03 -5.84 -14.77
N LEU A 370 11.70 -5.87 -14.90
CA LEU A 370 10.94 -7.06 -15.30
C LEU A 370 11.23 -7.43 -16.77
N ASP A 371 11.33 -6.46 -17.66
CA ASP A 371 11.68 -6.68 -19.08
C ASP A 371 13.10 -7.25 -19.23
N ARG A 372 13.99 -6.95 -18.28
CA ARG A 372 15.34 -7.54 -18.17
C ARG A 372 15.37 -8.89 -17.44
N GLY A 373 14.21 -9.47 -17.10
CA GLY A 373 14.09 -10.80 -16.50
C GLY A 373 14.26 -10.85 -14.98
N SER A 374 14.12 -9.73 -14.27
CA SER A 374 14.14 -9.74 -12.80
C SER A 374 12.91 -10.47 -12.24
N GLU A 375 13.06 -11.09 -11.06
CA GLU A 375 11.94 -11.74 -10.37
C GLU A 375 10.87 -10.70 -9.96
N PRO A 376 9.58 -10.93 -10.25
CA PRO A 376 8.51 -10.03 -9.85
C PRO A 376 8.39 -9.85 -8.34
N ALA A 377 8.24 -8.60 -7.89
CA ALA A 377 8.04 -8.27 -6.47
C ALA A 377 6.70 -8.79 -5.91
N VAL A 378 5.70 -8.97 -6.78
CA VAL A 378 4.31 -9.29 -6.40
C VAL A 378 3.79 -10.42 -7.27
N ARG A 379 3.27 -11.47 -6.63
CA ARG A 379 2.62 -12.65 -7.26
C ARG A 379 3.37 -13.16 -8.51
N PRO A 380 4.55 -13.79 -8.36
CA PRO A 380 5.38 -14.21 -9.50
C PRO A 380 4.63 -15.01 -10.57
N SER A 381 3.72 -15.91 -10.17
CA SER A 381 2.90 -16.74 -11.07
C SER A 381 1.83 -15.99 -11.87
N GLN A 382 1.45 -14.78 -11.46
CA GLN A 382 0.41 -13.95 -12.11
C GLN A 382 0.99 -12.60 -12.58
N SER A 383 2.33 -12.52 -12.67
CA SER A 383 3.05 -11.27 -12.89
C SER A 383 2.84 -10.69 -14.29
N GLY A 384 2.78 -11.53 -15.33
CA GLY A 384 2.59 -11.08 -16.72
C GLY A 384 1.28 -10.32 -16.92
N GLU A 385 0.15 -10.90 -16.48
CA GLU A 385 -1.18 -10.27 -16.57
C GLU A 385 -1.25 -8.98 -15.74
N ARG A 386 -0.74 -9.02 -14.50
CA ARG A 386 -0.68 -7.85 -13.62
C ARG A 386 0.11 -6.70 -14.25
N VAL A 387 1.28 -6.98 -14.83
CA VAL A 387 2.10 -5.97 -15.49
C VAL A 387 1.38 -5.40 -16.70
N ALA A 388 0.71 -6.23 -17.50
CA ALA A 388 -0.07 -5.77 -18.65
C ALA A 388 -1.21 -4.82 -18.24
N ILE A 389 -1.94 -5.15 -17.16
CA ILE A 389 -2.98 -4.28 -16.58
C ILE A 389 -2.39 -2.93 -16.16
N MET A 390 -1.28 -2.94 -15.40
CA MET A 390 -0.65 -1.69 -14.94
C MET A 390 -0.13 -0.84 -16.10
N ARG A 391 0.55 -1.44 -17.09
CA ARG A 391 1.02 -0.70 -18.27
C ARG A 391 -0.12 -0.05 -19.03
N THR A 392 -1.25 -0.75 -19.18
CA THR A 392 -2.44 -0.21 -19.85
C THR A 392 -3.07 0.93 -19.04
N ALA A 393 -3.22 0.74 -17.74
CA ALA A 393 -3.80 1.74 -16.84
C ALA A 393 -2.95 3.03 -16.75
N LEU A 394 -1.63 2.90 -16.83
CA LEU A 394 -0.69 4.03 -16.84
C LEU A 394 -0.58 4.66 -18.24
N GLY A 395 -0.62 3.86 -19.30
CA GLY A 395 -0.57 4.32 -20.71
C GLY A 395 -1.80 5.12 -21.15
N GLY A 396 -2.94 4.95 -20.49
CA GLY A 396 -4.14 5.80 -20.66
C GLY A 396 -3.99 7.22 -20.09
N GLN A 397 -2.90 7.49 -19.34
CA GLN A 397 -2.50 8.83 -18.90
C GLN A 397 -1.39 9.35 -19.82
N GLY A 398 -1.73 9.62 -21.08
CA GLY A 398 -0.88 10.46 -21.92
C GLY A 398 -0.74 11.86 -21.28
N PRO A 399 0.40 12.56 -21.46
CA PRO A 399 0.53 13.94 -21.01
C PRO A 399 -0.61 14.78 -21.59
N ALA A 400 -1.13 15.71 -20.80
CA ALA A 400 -2.06 16.74 -21.26
C ALA A 400 -1.57 17.31 -22.60
N GLY A 401 -2.49 17.41 -23.55
CA GLY A 401 -2.21 17.55 -24.98
C GLY A 401 -1.10 18.52 -25.34
N SER A 402 -0.09 18.00 -26.02
CA SER A 402 0.38 18.64 -27.25
C SER A 402 -0.15 17.78 -28.39
N GLY A 403 -1.26 18.22 -28.98
CA GLY A 403 -1.71 17.64 -30.25
C GLY A 403 -0.58 17.81 -31.28
N PRO A 404 -0.33 16.82 -32.15
CA PRO A 404 0.56 17.04 -33.27
C PRO A 404 -0.11 18.08 -34.17
N GLU A 405 0.48 19.28 -34.21
CA GLU A 405 0.25 20.20 -35.31
C GLU A 405 0.52 19.44 -36.61
N THR A 406 -0.54 19.31 -37.40
CA THR A 406 -0.51 18.85 -38.78
C THR A 406 0.49 19.70 -39.56
N SER A 407 1.70 19.17 -39.73
CA SER A 407 2.64 19.64 -40.73
C SER A 407 2.54 18.71 -41.94
N SER A 408 1.70 19.13 -42.88
CA SER A 408 1.68 18.64 -44.25
C SER A 408 3.10 18.68 -44.83
N SER A 409 3.67 17.53 -45.13
CA SER A 409 4.86 17.45 -45.99
C SER A 409 4.49 16.59 -47.19
N GLY A 410 4.29 17.30 -48.30
CA GLY A 410 3.96 16.74 -49.60
C GLY A 410 5.04 15.80 -50.13
N SER A 411 4.56 14.89 -50.97
CA SER A 411 5.34 13.95 -51.75
C SER A 411 6.25 14.63 -52.77
N GLY A 412 7.43 14.02 -52.99
CA GLY A 412 8.43 14.31 -54.03
C GLY A 412 9.81 14.02 -53.44
N VAL A 413 10.62 13.07 -53.91
CA VAL A 413 11.25 12.92 -55.24
C VAL A 413 11.72 11.44 -55.40
N PRO A 414 11.85 10.84 -56.62
CA PRO A 414 12.12 9.40 -56.78
C PRO A 414 13.60 9.00 -57.01
N SER A 415 13.84 7.68 -56.95
CA SER A 415 15.00 6.86 -57.43
C SER A 415 16.27 6.88 -56.55
N PHE A 416 17.05 5.79 -56.36
CA PHE A 416 17.61 4.85 -57.34
C PHE A 416 17.71 3.39 -56.84
N ASN A 417 17.47 2.45 -57.76
CA ASN A 417 17.84 1.04 -57.65
C ASN A 417 19.34 0.88 -57.97
N LEU A 418 20.05 0.07 -57.20
CA LEU A 418 21.35 -0.46 -57.57
C LEU A 418 21.28 -1.99 -57.63
N GLN A 419 21.47 -2.49 -58.85
CA GLN A 419 22.30 -3.66 -59.08
C GLN A 419 23.76 -3.24 -59.04
#